data_AF-A0A5J4PTP3-F1
#
_entry.id   AF-A0A5J4PTP3-F1
#
_cell.length_a   1.000
_cell.length_b   1.000
_cell.length_c   1.000
_cell.angle_alpha   90.00
_cell.angle_beta   90.00
_cell.angle_gamma   90.00
#
_symmetry.space_group_name_H-M   'P 1'
#
loop_
_entity.id
_entity.type
_entity.pdbx_description
1 polymer ?
#
loop_
_entity_poly.entity_id
_entity_poly.type
_entity_poly.pdbx_seq_one_letter_code
_entity_poly.pdbx_strand_id
1 'polypeptide(L)'
;MKIYIFIITLFVNTFFCSCGEFTKLQKSTDYEYKYEAAKTYFAKGQYEKSITLLNELITILKGTDKGEESLYMLGMSYYNSKDYLTASQTFITY
;
A
#
# COMPACT_ATOMS: atom_id res chain seq x y z
N MET A 1 -9.88 -29.18 23.87
CA MET A 1 -10.71 -28.35 22.97
C MET A 1 -10.97 -26.94 23.51
N LYS A 2 -11.31 -26.74 24.79
CA LYS A 2 -11.58 -25.40 25.37
C LYS A 2 -10.39 -24.42 25.31
N ILE A 3 -9.14 -24.91 25.46
CA ILE A 3 -7.92 -24.08 25.42
C ILE A 3 -7.64 -23.48 24.03
N TYR A 4 -7.98 -24.22 22.96
CA TYR A 4 -7.78 -23.79 21.56
C TYR A 4 -8.75 -22.67 21.19
N ILE A 5 -10.00 -22.74 21.66
CA ILE A 5 -11.00 -21.69 21.48
C ILE A 5 -10.56 -20.37 22.14
N PHE A 6 -9.91 -20.45 23.31
CA PHE A 6 -9.41 -19.26 24.02
C PHE A 6 -8.18 -18.62 23.35
N ILE A 7 -7.34 -19.42 22.70
CA ILE A 7 -6.18 -18.94 21.92
C ILE A 7 -6.65 -18.26 20.62
N ILE A 8 -7.69 -18.78 19.97
CA ILE A 8 -8.26 -18.21 18.74
C ILE A 8 -8.92 -16.85 19.01
N THR A 9 -9.65 -16.70 20.13
CA THR A 9 -10.28 -15.42 20.48
C THR A 9 -9.27 -14.33 20.88
N LEU A 10 -8.13 -14.69 21.46
CA LEU A 10 -7.06 -13.74 21.79
C LEU A 10 -6.31 -13.23 20.55
N PHE A 11 -6.15 -14.08 19.52
CA PHE A 11 -5.46 -13.73 18.28
C PHE A 11 -6.27 -12.76 17.39
N VAL A 12 -7.60 -12.89 17.40
CA VAL A 12 -8.53 -12.04 16.63
C VAL A 12 -8.48 -10.55 17.04
N ASN A 13 -8.14 -10.24 18.29
CA ASN A 13 -8.24 -8.87 18.81
C ASN A 13 -7.08 -7.95 18.40
N THR A 14 -5.97 -8.49 17.88
CA THR A 14 -4.78 -7.68 17.53
C THR A 14 -4.78 -7.12 16.10
N PHE A 15 -5.73 -7.51 15.25
CA PHE A 15 -5.76 -7.10 13.85
C PHE A 15 -6.44 -5.75 13.58
N PHE A 16 -7.27 -5.24 14.50
CA PHE A 16 -8.14 -4.09 14.20
C PHE A 16 -7.55 -2.70 14.46
N CYS A 17 -6.42 -2.56 15.16
CA CYS A 17 -5.89 -1.23 15.50
C CYS A 17 -5.20 -0.47 14.33
N SER A 18 -4.72 -1.15 13.28
CA SER A 18 -3.94 -0.48 12.21
C SER A 18 -4.79 0.24 11.14
N CYS A 19 -6.10 -0.03 11.07
CA CYS A 19 -6.94 0.50 9.98
C CYS A 19 -7.29 1.99 10.15
N GLY A 20 -7.43 2.46 11.40
CA GLY A 20 -7.82 3.84 11.69
C GLY A 20 -6.79 4.88 11.26
N GLU A 21 -5.51 4.61 11.47
CA GLU A 21 -4.42 5.52 11.07
C GLU A 21 -4.22 5.53 9.56
N PHE A 22 -4.27 4.36 8.92
CA PHE A 22 -4.18 4.27 7.47
C PHE A 22 -5.31 5.02 6.77
N THR A 23 -6.54 4.89 7.27
CA THR A 23 -7.71 5.60 6.71
C THR A 23 -7.55 7.12 6.81
N LYS A 24 -6.99 7.63 7.92
CA LYS A 24 -6.72 9.06 8.08
C LYS A 24 -5.65 9.54 7.09
N LEU A 25 -4.55 8.78 6.98
CA LEU A 25 -3.49 9.05 6.00
C LEU A 25 -4.03 9.05 4.57
N GLN A 26 -4.81 8.05 4.19
CA GLN A 26 -5.39 7.93 2.85
C GLN A 26 -6.30 9.12 2.51
N LYS A 27 -7.01 9.68 3.49
CA LYS A 27 -7.86 10.87 3.25
C LYS A 27 -7.11 12.19 3.29
N SER A 28 -5.81 12.19 3.62
CA SER A 28 -5.01 13.41 3.64
C SER A 28 -4.91 14.03 2.23
N THR A 29 -4.91 15.35 2.15
CA THR A 29 -4.63 16.09 0.91
C THR A 29 -3.13 16.38 0.73
N ASP A 30 -2.31 15.97 1.69
CA ASP A 30 -0.85 16.09 1.61
C ASP A 30 -0.27 14.93 0.78
N TYR A 31 0.04 15.22 -0.48
CA TYR A 31 0.57 14.24 -1.42
C TYR A 31 1.99 13.79 -1.08
N GLU A 32 2.80 14.67 -0.50
CA GLU A 32 4.16 14.34 -0.10
C GLU A 32 4.15 13.39 1.09
N TYR A 33 3.30 13.66 2.09
CA TYR A 33 3.10 12.76 3.20
C TYR A 33 2.60 11.37 2.77
N LYS A 34 1.66 11.31 1.80
CA LYS A 34 1.20 10.04 1.22
C LYS A 34 2.31 9.30 0.49
N TYR A 35 3.15 10.02 -0.26
CA TYR A 35 4.26 9.45 -1.01
C TYR A 35 5.29 8.79 -0.08
N GLU A 36 5.73 9.51 0.96
CA GLU A 36 6.69 8.98 1.94
C GLU A 36 6.12 7.78 2.72
N ALA A 37 4.82 7.82 3.02
CA ALA A 37 4.15 6.66 3.61
C ALA A 37 4.09 5.46 2.65
N ALA A 38 3.84 5.69 1.36
CA ALA A 38 3.86 4.64 0.35
C ALA A 38 5.24 3.97 0.20
N LYS A 39 6.33 4.76 0.23
CA LYS A 39 7.71 4.26 0.28
C LYS A 39 7.94 3.38 1.51
N THR A 40 7.47 3.85 2.66
CA THR A 40 7.59 3.10 3.92
C THR A 40 6.81 1.78 3.87
N TYR A 41 5.60 1.77 3.31
CA TYR A 41 4.81 0.55 3.15
C TYR A 41 5.45 -0.42 2.15
N PHE A 42 5.98 0.09 1.04
CA PHE A 42 6.73 -0.70 0.07
C PHE A 42 7.93 -1.39 0.71
N ALA A 43 8.77 -0.63 1.43
CA ALA A 43 9.95 -1.14 2.11
C ALA A 43 9.61 -2.19 3.20
N LYS A 44 8.44 -2.08 3.83
CA LYS A 44 7.94 -3.03 4.83
C LYS A 44 7.25 -4.26 4.22
N GLY A 45 7.16 -4.36 2.89
CA GLY A 45 6.41 -5.44 2.20
C GLY A 45 4.89 -5.33 2.34
N GLN A 46 4.36 -4.18 2.79
CA GLN A 46 2.93 -3.92 2.89
C GLN A 46 2.40 -3.39 1.55
N TYR A 47 2.54 -4.22 0.50
CA TYR A 47 2.32 -3.82 -0.89
C TYR A 47 0.90 -3.29 -1.16
N GLU A 48 -0.14 -3.90 -0.58
CA GLU A 48 -1.53 -3.43 -0.74
C GLU A 48 -1.76 -1.98 -0.26
N LYS A 49 -1.13 -1.60 0.85
CA LYS A 49 -1.20 -0.23 1.36
C LYS A 49 -0.42 0.74 0.48
N SER A 50 0.73 0.30 -0.04
CA SER A 50 1.52 1.07 -0.99
C SER A 50 0.76 1.31 -2.30
N ILE A 51 0.16 0.25 -2.87
CA ILE A 51 -0.69 0.30 -4.07
C ILE A 51 -1.81 1.31 -3.92
N THR A 52 -2.53 1.26 -2.78
CA THR A 52 -3.66 2.15 -2.52
C THR A 52 -3.24 3.62 -2.55
N LEU A 53 -2.15 3.97 -1.86
CA LEU A 53 -1.65 5.35 -1.84
C LEU A 53 -1.09 5.77 -3.21
N LEU A 54 -0.33 4.90 -3.87
CA LEU A 54 0.31 5.21 -5.15
C LEU A 54 -0.68 5.36 -6.30
N ASN A 55 -1.80 4.62 -6.30
CA ASN A 55 -2.85 4.81 -7.31
C ASN A 55 -3.50 6.19 -7.25
N GLU A 56 -3.63 6.77 -6.05
CA GLU A 56 -4.11 8.16 -5.90
C GLU A 56 -3.07 9.18 -6.37
N LEU A 57 -1.78 8.83 -6.25
CA LEU A 57 -0.66 9.74 -6.53
C LEU A 57 -0.16 9.66 -7.97
N ILE A 58 -0.30 8.53 -8.67
CA ILE A 58 0.37 8.28 -9.95
C ILE A 58 -0.02 9.27 -11.04
N THR A 59 -1.27 9.73 -11.04
CA THR A 59 -1.76 10.76 -11.97
C THR A 59 -1.31 12.17 -11.59
N ILE A 60 -1.11 12.42 -10.29
CA ILE A 60 -0.72 13.72 -9.74
C ILE A 60 0.79 13.95 -9.90
N LEU A 61 1.58 12.90 -9.66
CA LEU A 61 3.04 12.94 -9.73
C LEU A 61 3.59 12.72 -11.15
N LYS A 62 2.73 12.45 -12.13
CA LYS A 62 3.14 12.24 -13.52
C LYS A 62 3.92 13.44 -14.06
N GLY A 63 5.10 13.20 -14.62
CA GLY A 63 5.98 14.24 -15.16
C GLY A 63 6.78 15.02 -14.10
N THR A 64 6.74 14.58 -12.84
CA THR A 64 7.62 15.08 -11.77
C THR A 64 8.76 14.09 -11.49
N ASP A 65 9.79 14.54 -10.79
CA ASP A 65 10.92 13.69 -10.37
C ASP A 65 10.48 12.48 -9.52
N LYS A 66 9.37 12.60 -8.78
CA LYS A 66 8.80 11.52 -7.96
C LYS A 66 7.91 10.56 -8.77
N GLY A 67 7.55 10.92 -9.99
CA GLY A 67 6.63 10.15 -10.84
C GLY A 67 7.20 8.80 -11.24
N GLU A 68 8.44 8.76 -11.71
CA GLU A 68 9.11 7.52 -12.11
C GLU A 68 9.33 6.57 -10.93
N GLU A 69 9.80 7.09 -9.79
CA GLU A 69 9.96 6.29 -8.56
C GLU A 69 8.60 5.75 -8.07
N SER A 70 7.55 6.57 -8.09
CA SER A 70 6.19 6.15 -7.75
C SER A 70 5.67 5.04 -8.66
N LEU A 71 5.89 5.17 -9.97
CA LEU A 71 5.46 4.18 -10.95
C LEU A 71 6.17 2.85 -10.73
N TYR A 72 7.49 2.90 -10.53
CA TYR A 72 8.29 1.72 -10.25
C TYR A 72 7.79 1.00 -9.00
N MET A 73 7.61 1.73 -7.91
CA MET A 73 7.08 1.16 -6.66
C MET A 73 5.68 0.59 -6.84
N LEU A 74 4.81 1.22 -7.62
CA LEU A 74 3.44 0.74 -7.87
C LEU A 74 3.46 -0.59 -8.62
N GLY A 75 4.20 -0.66 -9.74
CA GLY A 75 4.34 -1.89 -10.53
C GLY A 75 5.00 -3.02 -9.74
N MET A 76 6.05 -2.71 -8.98
CA MET A 76 6.69 -3.69 -8.09
C MET A 76 5.78 -4.11 -6.94
N SER A 77 4.93 -3.22 -6.42
CA SER A 77 3.97 -3.60 -5.39
C SER A 77 2.96 -4.60 -5.92
N TYR A 78 2.41 -4.37 -7.12
CA TYR A 78 1.53 -5.33 -7.79
C TYR A 78 2.23 -6.66 -8.07
N TYR A 79 3.48 -6.62 -8.50
CA TYR A 79 4.26 -7.84 -8.74
C TYR A 79 4.42 -8.66 -7.46
N ASN A 80 4.79 -8.01 -6.35
CA ASN A 80 5.00 -8.68 -5.07
C ASN A 80 3.69 -9.11 -4.39
N SER A 81 2.56 -8.44 -4.67
CA SER A 81 1.23 -8.93 -4.30
C SER A 81 0.72 -10.07 -5.20
N LYS A 82 1.51 -10.48 -6.19
CA LYS A 82 1.24 -11.54 -7.18
C LYS A 82 0.17 -11.17 -8.22
N ASP A 83 -0.17 -9.90 -8.32
CA ASP A 83 -0.99 -9.38 -9.41
C ASP A 83 -0.10 -9.01 -10.61
N TYR A 84 0.39 -10.06 -11.29
CA TYR A 84 1.34 -9.91 -12.39
C TYR A 84 0.73 -9.21 -13.61
N LEU A 85 -0.58 -9.36 -13.82
CA LEU A 85 -1.28 -8.72 -14.94
C LEU A 85 -1.34 -7.21 -14.72
N THR A 86 -1.77 -6.78 -13.52
CA THR A 86 -1.80 -5.35 -13.20
C THR A 86 -0.39 -4.78 -13.16
N ALA A 87 0.60 -5.49 -12.61
CA ALA A 87 2.00 -5.06 -12.64
C ALA A 87 2.48 -4.79 -14.07
N SER A 88 2.27 -5.74 -14.99
CA SER A 88 2.63 -5.57 -16.40
C SER A 88 1.91 -4.37 -17.01
N GLN A 89 0.61 -4.22 -16.76
CA GLN A 89 -0.16 -3.10 -17.27
C GLN A 89 0.38 -1.76 -16.73
N THR A 90 0.70 -1.68 -15.44
CA THR A 90 1.26 -0.49 -14.81
C THR A 90 2.55 -0.05 -15.49
N PHE A 91 3.48 -0.97 -15.75
CA PHE A 91 4.76 -0.66 -16.42
C PHE A 91 4.61 -0.28 -17.91
N ILE A 92 3.52 -0.67 -18.56
CA ILE A 92 3.26 -0.34 -19.97
C ILE A 92 2.50 0.98 -20.13
N THR A 93 1.59 1.28 -19.20
CA THR A 93 0.60 2.36 -19.36
C THR A 93 1.15 3.75 -19.07
N TYR A 94 2.11 3.83 -18.14
CA TYR A 94 2.63 5.09 -17.62
C TYR A 94 4.06 5.33 -18.08
#